data_AF-A0A0F8WK71-F1
#
_entry.id   AF-A0A0F8WK71-F1
#
_cell.length_a   1.000
_cell.length_b   1.000
_cell.length_c   1.000
_cell.angle_alpha   90.00
_cell.angle_beta   90.00
_cell.angle_gamma   90.00
#
_symmetry.space_group_name_H-M   'P 1'
#
loop_
_entity.id
_entity.type
_entity.pdbx_description
1 polymer ?
#
loop_
_entity_poly.entity_id
_entity_poly.type
_entity_poly.pdbx_seq_one_letter_code
_entity_poly.pdbx_strand_id
1 'polypeptide(L)'
;MKKLDVPRWIILTLLLTLLIANGCAVSNQQLLGSPNFVQENLPHMLSLEEEAGKIVAELQMLSFMGFSAEKDLKEMQGYFNTYWVYYNAANTYLSSGDRDFFVQAIARAEHALQKVRDVLSKISEGFEDPAPETKPRNLSL
;
A
#
# COMPACT_ATOMS: atom_id res chain seq x y z
N MET A 1 -51.53 17.96 -20.17
CA MET A 1 -50.05 17.94 -20.09
C MET A 1 -49.50 17.91 -21.51
N LYS A 2 -48.84 18.98 -21.98
CA LYS A 2 -48.22 19.02 -23.31
C LYS A 2 -46.92 18.22 -23.27
N LYS A 3 -46.78 17.20 -24.12
CA LYS A 3 -45.50 16.49 -24.31
C LYS A 3 -44.55 17.45 -25.03
N LEU A 4 -43.42 17.74 -24.40
CA LEU A 4 -42.34 18.49 -25.04
C LEU A 4 -41.66 17.52 -26.01
N ASP A 5 -41.93 17.69 -27.31
CA ASP A 5 -41.24 16.94 -28.36
C ASP A 5 -39.85 17.56 -28.54
N VAL A 6 -38.86 17.00 -27.84
CA VAL A 6 -37.47 17.44 -27.98
C VAL A 6 -36.92 16.84 -29.28
N PRO A 7 -36.54 17.68 -30.26
CA PRO A 7 -35.98 17.20 -31.53
C PRO A 7 -34.75 16.32 -31.26
N ARG A 8 -34.70 15.13 -31.87
CA ARG A 8 -33.58 14.17 -31.72
C ARG A 8 -32.20 14.80 -31.95
N TRP A 9 -32.12 15.81 -32.81
CA TRP A 9 -30.90 16.57 -33.11
C TRP A 9 -30.34 17.31 -31.89
N ILE A 10 -31.20 17.81 -31.00
CA ILE A 10 -30.80 18.50 -29.75
C ILE A 10 -30.17 17.52 -28.76
N ILE A 11 -30.73 16.31 -28.66
CA ILE A 11 -30.18 15.25 -27.80
C ILE A 11 -28.81 14.81 -28.34
N LEU A 12 -28.68 14.69 -29.66
CA LEU A 12 -27.43 14.32 -30.30
C LEU A 12 -26.33 15.36 -30.11
N THR A 13 -26.65 16.65 -30.26
CA THR A 13 -25.67 17.72 -29.99
C THR A 13 -25.31 17.82 -28.52
N LEU A 14 -26.26 17.64 -27.60
CA LEU A 14 -25.97 17.59 -26.16
C LEU A 14 -25.00 16.46 -25.81
N LEU A 15 -25.23 15.25 -26.35
CA LEU A 15 -24.33 14.12 -26.17
C LEU A 15 -22.94 14.37 -26.78
N LEU A 16 -22.87 14.96 -27.98
CA LEU A 16 -21.60 15.32 -28.60
C LEU A 16 -20.84 16.35 -27.77
N THR A 17 -21.52 17.38 -27.24
CA THR A 17 -20.90 18.39 -26.39
C THR A 17 -20.44 17.82 -25.05
N LEU A 18 -21.18 16.85 -24.48
CA LEU A 18 -20.75 16.14 -23.27
C LEU A 18 -19.52 15.28 -23.53
N LEU A 19 -19.44 14.63 -24.70
CA LEU A 19 -18.28 13.85 -25.12
C LEU A 19 -17.04 14.73 -25.35
N ILE A 20 -17.21 15.92 -25.95
CA ILE A 20 -16.11 16.86 -26.17
C ILE A 20 -15.66 17.49 -24.84
N ALA A 21 -16.60 17.82 -23.93
CA ALA A 21 -16.26 18.35 -22.60
C ALA A 21 -15.53 17.31 -21.73
N ASN A 22 -15.91 16.03 -21.82
CA ASN A 22 -15.20 14.95 -21.13
C ASN A 22 -13.89 14.52 -21.84
N GLY A 23 -13.79 14.72 -23.15
CA GLY A 23 -12.60 14.41 -23.95
C GLY A 23 -11.53 15.50 -23.98
N CYS A 24 -11.88 16.75 -23.66
CA CYS A 24 -10.95 17.88 -23.56
C CYS A 24 -10.53 18.21 -22.12
N ALA A 25 -10.90 17.38 -21.15
CA ALA A 25 -10.30 17.36 -19.82
C ALA A 25 -9.10 16.39 -19.76
N VAL A 26 -8.37 16.22 -20.87
CA VAL A 26 -6.99 15.73 -20.82
C VAL A 26 -6.19 16.82 -20.14
N SER A 27 -6.23 16.75 -18.81
CA SER A 27 -5.20 17.10 -17.87
C SER A 27 -4.03 17.81 -18.54
N ASN A 28 -3.89 19.11 -18.25
CA ASN A 28 -2.58 19.75 -18.18
C ASN A 28 -1.75 19.04 -17.10
N GLN A 29 -1.44 17.75 -17.33
CA GLN A 29 -0.46 17.02 -16.57
C GLN A 29 0.85 17.63 -17.05
N GLN A 30 1.28 18.66 -16.33
CA GLN A 30 2.65 19.10 -16.35
C GLN A 30 3.49 17.86 -16.04
N LEU A 31 4.01 17.23 -17.09
CA LEU A 31 5.10 16.27 -17.06
C LEU A 31 6.32 17.05 -16.52
N LEU A 32 6.34 17.33 -15.21
CA LEU A 32 7.47 17.92 -14.49
C LEU A 32 8.28 16.80 -13.80
N GLY A 33 8.42 15.67 -14.47
CA GLY A 33 9.43 14.67 -14.16
C GLY A 33 10.68 14.94 -14.99
N SER A 34 11.87 14.76 -14.38
CA SER A 34 13.13 14.60 -15.12
C SER A 34 12.92 13.66 -16.33
N PRO A 35 13.57 13.88 -17.49
CA PRO A 35 13.52 12.92 -18.60
C PRO A 35 13.96 11.50 -18.19
N ASN A 36 14.69 11.39 -17.07
CA ASN A 36 15.13 10.14 -16.47
C ASN A 36 14.37 9.78 -15.18
N PHE A 37 13.21 10.38 -14.92
CA PHE A 37 12.45 10.22 -13.67
C PHE A 37 12.21 8.75 -13.32
N VAL A 38 11.81 7.92 -14.30
CA VAL A 38 11.64 6.49 -14.10
C VAL A 38 12.94 5.83 -13.67
N GLN A 39 14.04 6.10 -14.37
CA GLN A 39 15.35 5.53 -14.06
C GLN A 39 15.85 5.92 -12.68
N GLU A 40 15.61 7.17 -12.27
CA GLU A 40 16.01 7.71 -10.97
C GLU A 40 15.22 7.09 -9.81
N ASN A 41 13.95 6.73 -10.03
CA ASN A 41 13.02 6.36 -8.94
C ASN A 41 12.61 4.88 -8.92
N LEU A 42 12.78 4.16 -10.03
CA LEU A 42 12.50 2.72 -10.11
C LEU A 42 13.27 1.90 -9.05
N PRO A 43 14.58 2.14 -8.80
CA PRO A 43 15.30 1.39 -7.77
C PRO A 43 14.66 1.49 -6.39
N HIS A 44 14.12 2.66 -6.04
CA HIS A 44 13.49 2.88 -4.75
C HIS A 44 12.20 2.05 -4.63
N MET A 45 11.38 2.03 -5.68
CA MET A 45 10.18 1.21 -5.72
C MET A 45 10.51 -0.29 -5.61
N LEU A 46 11.56 -0.76 -6.29
CA LEU A 46 12.02 -2.15 -6.21
C LEU A 46 12.51 -2.53 -4.81
N SER A 47 13.15 -1.62 -4.07
CA SER A 47 13.56 -1.89 -2.69
C SER A 47 12.37 -2.13 -1.75
N LEU A 48 11.22 -1.49 -1.99
CA LEU A 48 10.01 -1.74 -1.21
C LEU A 48 9.39 -3.11 -1.49
N GLU A 49 9.47 -3.56 -2.74
CA GLU A 49 9.02 -4.91 -3.12
C GLU A 49 9.90 -5.99 -2.49
N GLU A 50 11.23 -5.78 -2.51
CA GLU A 50 12.16 -6.67 -1.82
C GLU A 50 11.87 -6.75 -0.31
N GLU A 51 11.63 -5.61 0.33
CA GLU A 51 11.32 -5.53 1.75
C GLU A 51 10.00 -6.23 2.09
N ALA A 52 8.95 -6.01 1.29
CA ALA A 52 7.70 -6.73 1.44
C ALA A 52 7.88 -8.25 1.30
N GLY A 53 8.73 -8.67 0.36
CA GLY A 53 9.10 -10.08 0.17
C GLY A 53 9.77 -10.69 1.41
N LYS A 54 10.71 -9.97 2.05
CA LYS A 54 11.36 -10.41 3.29
C LYS A 54 10.34 -10.59 4.42
N ILE A 55 9.43 -9.63 4.58
CA ILE A 55 8.39 -9.67 5.61
C ILE A 55 7.44 -10.87 5.38
N VAL A 56 7.05 -11.14 4.13
CA VAL A 56 6.22 -12.33 3.80
C VAL A 56 6.96 -13.62 4.18
N ALA A 57 8.25 -13.73 3.90
CA ALA A 57 9.05 -14.89 4.28
C ALA A 57 9.11 -15.07 5.80
N GLU A 58 9.30 -14.00 6.56
CA GLU A 58 9.28 -14.04 8.03
C GLU A 58 7.92 -14.47 8.59
N LEU A 59 6.82 -13.98 8.02
CA LEU A 59 5.47 -14.40 8.40
C LEU A 59 5.21 -15.89 8.12
N GLN A 60 5.69 -16.40 6.99
CA GLN A 60 5.61 -17.83 6.68
C GLN A 60 6.40 -18.67 7.69
N MET A 61 7.58 -18.20 8.10
CA MET A 61 8.38 -18.86 9.13
C MET A 61 7.68 -18.87 10.49
N LEU A 62 7.11 -17.74 10.93
CA LEU A 62 6.34 -17.66 12.18
C LEU A 62 5.11 -18.59 12.16
N SER A 63 4.40 -18.65 11.02
CA SER A 63 3.28 -19.58 10.85
C SER A 63 3.74 -21.04 10.94
N PHE A 64 4.91 -21.38 10.37
CA PHE A 64 5.47 -22.73 10.43
C PHE A 64 5.85 -23.12 11.87
N MET A 65 6.33 -22.17 12.68
CA MET A 65 6.65 -22.37 14.09
C MET A 65 5.39 -22.54 14.98
N GLY A 66 4.19 -22.51 14.39
CA GLY A 66 2.93 -22.70 15.10
C GLY A 66 2.48 -21.45 15.87
N PHE A 67 3.01 -20.27 15.53
CA PHE A 67 2.57 -19.03 16.14
C PHE A 67 1.13 -18.69 15.73
N SER A 68 0.27 -18.54 16.73
CA SER A 68 -1.15 -18.23 16.56
C SER A 68 -1.47 -16.92 17.28
N ALA A 69 -1.14 -15.79 16.66
CA ALA A 69 -1.60 -14.48 17.12
C ALA A 69 -2.51 -13.85 16.06
N GLU A 70 -3.77 -14.28 16.07
CA GLU A 70 -4.80 -13.83 15.13
C GLU A 70 -4.94 -12.30 15.11
N LYS A 71 -4.82 -11.66 16.29
CA LYS A 71 -4.88 -10.20 16.40
C LYS A 71 -3.72 -9.51 15.68
N ASP A 72 -2.50 -9.99 15.88
CA ASP A 72 -1.31 -9.40 15.28
C ASP A 72 -1.26 -9.66 13.77
N LEU A 73 -1.68 -10.86 13.34
CA LEU A 73 -1.86 -11.18 11.92
C LEU A 73 -2.88 -10.26 11.24
N LYS A 74 -4.01 -9.99 11.88
CA LYS A 74 -5.03 -9.08 11.36
C LYS A 74 -4.52 -7.64 11.30
N GLU A 75 -3.77 -7.19 12.30
CA GLU A 75 -3.14 -5.86 12.30
C GLU A 75 -2.10 -5.74 11.17
N MET A 76 -1.20 -6.72 11.05
CA MET A 76 -0.20 -6.77 9.97
C MET A 76 -0.85 -6.83 8.58
N GLN A 77 -1.93 -7.58 8.41
CA GLN A 77 -2.68 -7.63 7.15
C GLN A 77 -3.24 -6.25 6.78
N GLY A 78 -3.72 -5.46 7.76
CA GLY A 78 -4.19 -4.10 7.54
C GLY A 78 -3.08 -3.18 6.99
N TYR A 79 -1.88 -3.25 7.58
CA TYR A 79 -0.73 -2.50 7.10
C TYR A 79 -0.24 -3.00 5.74
N PHE A 80 -0.21 -4.31 5.50
CA PHE A 80 0.15 -4.87 4.19
C PHE A 80 -0.79 -4.42 3.06
N ASN A 81 -2.10 -4.41 3.32
CA ASN A 81 -3.08 -3.89 2.36
C ASN A 81 -2.83 -2.41 2.06
N THR A 82 -2.47 -1.63 3.08
CA THR A 82 -2.15 -0.21 2.94
C THR A 82 -0.88 -0.01 2.09
N TYR A 83 0.18 -0.78 2.38
CA TYR A 83 1.39 -0.83 1.57
C TYR A 83 1.05 -1.12 0.10
N TRP A 84 0.27 -2.17 -0.16
CA TRP A 84 -0.06 -2.60 -1.53
C TRP A 84 -0.79 -1.53 -2.33
N VAL A 85 -1.74 -0.82 -1.71
CA VAL A 85 -2.46 0.29 -2.35
C VAL A 85 -1.49 1.40 -2.74
N TYR A 86 -0.60 1.81 -1.83
CA TYR A 86 0.32 2.92 -2.09
C TYR A 86 1.47 2.55 -3.02
N TYR A 87 1.96 1.31 -2.98
CA TYR A 87 2.93 0.79 -3.95
C TYR A 87 2.36 0.83 -5.38
N ASN A 88 1.12 0.40 -5.58
CA ASN A 88 0.47 0.48 -6.91
C ASN A 88 0.20 1.92 -7.36
N ALA A 89 -0.14 2.82 -6.42
CA ALA A 89 -0.25 4.24 -6.73
C ALA A 89 1.11 4.80 -7.16
N ALA A 90 2.19 4.49 -6.43
CA ALA A 90 3.55 4.87 -6.80
C ALA A 90 3.93 4.36 -8.20
N ASN A 91 3.61 3.11 -8.54
CA ASN A 91 3.85 2.57 -9.88
C ASN A 91 3.15 3.38 -10.99
N THR A 92 1.91 3.79 -10.72
CA THR A 92 1.11 4.62 -11.64
C THR A 92 1.76 5.98 -11.83
N TYR A 93 2.15 6.63 -10.72
CA TYR A 93 2.79 7.96 -10.75
C TYR A 93 4.19 7.93 -11.35
N LEU A 94 4.94 6.84 -11.14
CA LEU A 94 6.23 6.59 -11.78
C LEU A 94 6.06 6.59 -13.30
N SER A 95 5.07 5.85 -13.79
CA SER A 95 4.77 5.73 -15.23
C SER A 95 4.23 7.03 -15.83
N SER A 96 3.48 7.83 -15.06
CA SER A 96 2.93 9.10 -15.53
C SER A 96 3.89 10.29 -15.38
N GLY A 97 5.06 10.10 -14.79
CA GLY A 97 6.02 11.18 -14.55
C GLY A 97 5.60 12.18 -13.46
N ASP A 98 4.68 11.79 -12.57
CA ASP A 98 4.14 12.67 -11.53
C ASP A 98 4.95 12.54 -10.23
N ARG A 99 5.97 13.40 -10.10
CA ARG A 99 6.94 13.32 -9.00
C ARG A 99 6.32 13.52 -7.63
N ASP A 100 5.42 14.48 -7.46
CA ASP A 100 4.92 14.86 -6.15
C ASP A 100 4.00 13.78 -5.58
N PHE A 101 3.14 13.20 -6.42
CA PHE A 101 2.31 12.08 -5.99
C PHE A 101 3.12 10.79 -5.84
N PHE A 102 4.15 10.57 -6.67
CA PHE A 102 5.08 9.44 -6.50
C PHE A 102 5.74 9.46 -5.12
N VAL A 103 6.37 10.59 -4.73
CA VAL A 103 7.07 10.72 -3.45
C VAL A 103 6.11 10.48 -2.28
N GLN A 104 4.89 11.03 -2.35
CA GLN A 104 3.88 10.81 -1.31
C GLN A 104 3.44 9.35 -1.22
N ALA A 105 3.24 8.68 -2.36
CA ALA A 105 2.82 7.28 -2.38
C ALA A 105 3.91 6.37 -1.81
N ILE A 106 5.17 6.59 -2.20
CA ILE A 106 6.32 5.86 -1.65
C ILE A 106 6.43 6.02 -0.13
N ALA A 107 6.39 7.25 0.38
CA ALA A 107 6.50 7.49 1.82
C ALA A 107 5.40 6.78 2.63
N ARG A 108 4.19 6.67 2.07
CA ARG A 108 3.08 5.95 2.72
C ARG A 108 3.25 4.44 2.64
N ALA A 109 3.78 3.92 1.54
CA ALA A 109 4.11 2.51 1.38
C ALA A 109 5.22 2.09 2.36
N GLU A 110 6.29 2.89 2.46
CA GLU A 110 7.37 2.72 3.44
C GLU A 110 6.85 2.69 4.88
N HIS A 111 6.06 3.70 5.26
CA HIS A 111 5.51 3.78 6.60
C HIS A 111 4.63 2.57 6.93
N ALA A 112 3.86 2.07 5.96
CA ALA A 112 3.05 0.86 6.15
C ALA A 112 3.91 -0.40 6.35
N LEU A 113 4.97 -0.60 5.57
CA LEU A 113 5.90 -1.71 5.80
C LEU A 113 6.61 -1.60 7.15
N GLN A 114 7.02 -0.39 7.54
CA GLN A 114 7.62 -0.15 8.85
C GLN A 114 6.66 -0.54 9.98
N LYS A 115 5.35 -0.27 9.84
CA LYS A 115 4.35 -0.71 10.83
C LYS A 115 4.24 -2.22 10.93
N VAL A 116 4.40 -2.96 9.83
CA VAL A 116 4.47 -4.43 9.87
C VAL A 116 5.72 -4.88 10.63
N ARG A 117 6.88 -4.26 10.36
CA ARG A 117 8.13 -4.52 11.09
C ARG A 117 7.99 -4.27 12.59
N ASP A 118 7.34 -3.18 12.98
CA ASP A 118 7.09 -2.85 14.38
C ASP A 118 6.27 -3.96 15.08
N VAL A 119 5.29 -4.55 14.39
CA VAL A 119 4.50 -5.68 14.94
C VAL A 119 5.34 -6.94 15.02
N LEU A 120 6.13 -7.26 13.99
CA LEU A 120 7.04 -8.42 14.01
C LEU A 120 8.09 -8.33 15.12
N SER A 121 8.65 -7.14 15.39
CA SER A 121 9.59 -6.92 16.49
C SER A 121 8.94 -7.21 17.84
N LYS A 122 7.71 -6.72 18.07
CA LYS A 122 6.96 -6.98 19.32
C LYS A 122 6.68 -8.46 19.52
N ILE A 123 6.32 -9.17 18.44
CA ILE A 123 6.14 -10.63 18.48
C ILE A 123 7.47 -11.31 18.86
N SER A 124 8.57 -10.85 18.28
CA SER A 124 9.90 -11.41 18.50
C SER A 124 10.38 -11.22 19.95
N GLU A 125 10.21 -10.02 20.50
CA GLU A 125 10.51 -9.69 21.90
C GLU A 125 9.67 -10.53 22.88
N GLY A 126 8.41 -10.85 22.52
CA GLY A 126 7.55 -11.74 23.30
C GLY A 126 8.08 -13.17 23.46
N PHE A 127 9.05 -13.61 22.63
CA PHE A 127 9.71 -14.90 22.77
C PHE A 127 10.96 -14.86 23.67
N GLU A 128 11.51 -13.68 23.96
CA GLU A 128 12.74 -13.56 24.74
C GLU A 128 12.54 -13.55 26.26
N ASP A 129 11.31 -13.53 26.76
CA ASP A 129 11.04 -13.58 28.20
C ASP A 129 11.34 -15.00 28.75
N PRO A 130 12.46 -15.22 29.48
CA PRO A 130 12.79 -16.54 29.97
C PRO A 130 11.80 -16.93 31.06
N ALA A 131 11.35 -18.20 31.01
CA ALA A 131 10.45 -18.80 31.98
C ALA A 131 10.74 -18.35 33.42
N PRO A 132 9.73 -18.04 34.25
CA PRO A 132 9.97 -17.59 35.62
C PRO A 132 10.82 -18.63 36.34
N GLU A 133 11.96 -18.20 36.90
CA GLU A 133 12.85 -19.04 37.69
C GLU A 133 12.03 -19.78 38.76
N THR A 134 11.73 -21.05 38.52
CA THR A 134 11.20 -21.92 39.56
C THR A 134 12.32 -22.18 40.55
N LYS A 135 12.44 -21.33 41.57
CA LYS A 135 13.23 -21.65 42.75
C LYS A 135 12.76 -23.02 43.28
N PRO A 136 13.65 -24.00 43.48
CA PRO A 136 13.27 -25.27 44.06
C PRO A 136 12.69 -25.00 45.45
N ARG A 137 11.44 -25.39 45.65
CA ARG A 137 10.80 -25.35 46.95
C ARG A 137 11.51 -26.39 47.81
N ASN A 138 12.26 -25.94 48.81
CA ASN A 138 12.89 -26.83 49.79
C ASN A 138 11.83 -27.80 50.33
N LEU A 139 11.96 -29.08 50.00
CA LEU A 139 11.24 -30.15 50.68
C LEU A 139 11.96 -30.35 52.02
N SER A 140 11.44 -29.71 53.05
CA SER A 140 11.78 -30.07 54.44
C SER A 140 11.22 -31.46 54.71
N LEU A 141 12.13 -32.41 54.95
CA LEU A 141 11.86 -33.77 55.42
C LEU A 141 11.17 -33.78 56.78
#